data_AF-A0A5U7LUT9-F1
#
_entry.id   AF-A0A5U7LUT9-F1
#
_cell.length_a   1.000
_cell.length_b   1.000
_cell.length_c   1.000
_cell.angle_alpha   90.00
_cell.angle_beta   90.00
_cell.angle_gamma   90.00
#
_symmetry.space_group_name_H-M   'P 1'
#
loop_
_entity.id
_entity.type
_entity.pdbx_description
1 polymer ?
#
loop_
_entity_poly.entity_id
_entity_poly.type
_entity_poly.pdbx_seq_one_letter_code
_entity_poly.pdbx_strand_id
1 'polypeptide(L)'
;MKMKYRIWLSGLLLVAAGSVNAASPAASAETQAEQVYGGTLNQCRTELSLLKPLDMRLYQQQEKALNEDLASASQYLLMRGRLNAGMQVTLDQLHQANLMRICQQIHNVLFNQLLNKSTVAVSSRGR
;
A
#
# COMPACT_ATOMS: atom_id res chain seq x y z
N MET A 1 -5.90 -24.33 67.99
CA MET A 1 -6.58 -23.05 68.32
C MET A 1 -7.21 -22.49 67.06
N LYS A 2 -8.50 -22.13 67.11
CA LYS A 2 -9.25 -21.47 66.03
C LYS A 2 -8.88 -19.98 65.98
N MET A 3 -8.75 -19.40 64.78
CA MET A 3 -9.20 -18.02 64.57
C MET A 3 -9.53 -17.75 63.10
N LYS A 4 -10.81 -17.44 62.88
CA LYS A 4 -11.40 -16.96 61.62
C LYS A 4 -11.23 -15.44 61.55
N TYR A 5 -10.92 -14.90 60.39
CA TYR A 5 -11.24 -13.51 60.05
C TYR A 5 -11.98 -13.47 58.71
N ARG A 6 -13.26 -13.06 58.78
CA ARG A 6 -14.06 -12.51 57.68
C ARG A 6 -13.75 -11.02 57.59
N ILE A 7 -13.77 -10.43 56.39
CA ILE A 7 -14.12 -9.04 56.00
C ILE A 7 -13.74 -8.96 54.50
N TRP A 8 -14.63 -9.25 53.54
CA TRP A 8 -15.46 -8.31 52.75
C TRP A 8 -14.82 -6.93 52.53
N LEU A 9 -14.47 -6.58 51.28
CA LEU A 9 -14.77 -5.26 50.72
C LEU A 9 -14.48 -5.22 49.21
N SER A 10 -15.50 -4.78 48.47
CA SER A 10 -15.44 -3.96 47.26
C SER A 10 -14.98 -4.59 45.94
N GLY A 11 -15.99 -4.94 45.14
CA GLY A 11 -15.87 -5.13 43.71
C GLY A 11 -15.35 -3.88 43.01
N LEU A 12 -14.32 -4.08 42.20
CA LEU A 12 -13.85 -3.13 41.21
C LEU A 12 -14.49 -3.55 39.87
N LEU A 13 -15.54 -2.84 39.47
CA LEU A 13 -16.08 -2.86 38.12
C LEU A 13 -15.01 -2.30 37.18
N LEU A 14 -14.32 -3.17 36.44
CA LEU A 14 -13.55 -2.75 35.27
C LEU A 14 -14.56 -2.39 34.16
N VAL A 15 -14.84 -1.10 34.03
CA VAL A 15 -15.39 -0.54 32.80
C VAL A 15 -14.28 -0.59 31.75
N ALA A 16 -14.31 -1.62 30.91
CA ALA A 16 -13.53 -1.66 29.68
C ALA A 16 -14.07 -0.57 28.75
N ALA A 17 -13.40 0.58 28.74
CA ALA A 17 -13.58 1.59 27.72
C ALA A 17 -13.22 0.97 26.36
N GLY A 18 -14.24 0.61 25.58
CA GLY A 18 -14.08 0.28 24.19
C GLY A 18 -13.65 1.54 23.45
N SER A 19 -12.36 1.66 23.18
CA SER A 19 -11.84 2.58 22.18
C SER A 19 -12.41 2.15 20.83
N VAL A 20 -13.53 2.73 20.44
CA VAL A 20 -13.98 2.74 19.04
C VAL A 20 -12.94 3.55 18.27
N ASN A 21 -11.89 2.86 17.83
CA ASN A 21 -10.98 3.37 16.82
C ASN A 21 -11.82 3.54 15.55
N ALA A 22 -12.28 4.77 15.31
CA ALA A 22 -12.80 5.17 14.02
C ALA A 22 -11.64 5.11 13.02
N ALA A 23 -11.36 3.91 12.51
CA ALA A 23 -10.47 3.71 11.39
C ALA A 23 -11.07 4.50 10.22
N SER A 24 -10.37 5.56 9.81
CA SER A 24 -10.77 6.38 8.67
C SER A 24 -11.03 5.47 7.46
N PRO A 25 -12.15 5.64 6.74
CA PRO A 25 -12.48 4.82 5.57
C PRO A 25 -11.35 4.75 4.52
N ALA A 26 -10.50 5.77 4.45
CA ALA A 26 -9.31 5.82 3.60
C ALA A 26 -8.25 4.76 3.99
N ALA A 27 -7.90 4.64 5.27
CA ALA A 27 -6.92 3.66 5.74
C ALA A 27 -7.43 2.22 5.54
N SER A 28 -8.74 2.01 5.71
CA SER A 28 -9.40 0.73 5.46
C SER A 28 -9.38 0.36 3.98
N ALA A 29 -9.57 1.35 3.09
CA ALA A 29 -9.59 1.15 1.64
C ALA A 29 -8.18 0.87 1.08
N GLU A 30 -7.15 1.58 1.57
CA GLU A 30 -5.74 1.30 1.24
C GLU A 30 -5.33 -0.11 1.67
N THR A 31 -5.72 -0.52 2.88
CA THR A 31 -5.46 -1.88 3.37
C THR A 31 -6.14 -2.93 2.48
N GLN A 32 -7.36 -2.65 2.02
CA GLN A 32 -8.12 -3.57 1.18
C GLN A 32 -7.55 -3.64 -0.25
N ALA A 33 -7.06 -2.52 -0.79
CA ALA A 33 -6.30 -2.51 -2.04
C ALA A 33 -5.01 -3.33 -1.90
N GLU A 34 -4.32 -3.25 -0.76
CA GLU A 34 -3.14 -4.07 -0.46
C GLU A 34 -3.47 -5.57 -0.43
N GLN A 35 -4.63 -5.97 0.09
CA GLN A 35 -5.06 -7.37 0.13
C GLN A 35 -5.38 -7.92 -1.26
N VAL A 36 -5.96 -7.10 -2.14
CA VAL A 36 -6.36 -7.51 -3.50
C VAL A 36 -5.18 -7.47 -4.47
N TYR A 37 -4.29 -6.48 -4.32
CA TYR A 37 -3.24 -6.17 -5.28
C TYR A 37 -1.81 -6.36 -4.75
N GLY A 38 -1.64 -6.77 -3.50
CA GLY A 38 -0.37 -6.69 -2.75
C GLY A 38 0.83 -7.41 -3.38
N GLY A 39 0.62 -8.51 -4.11
CA GLY A 39 1.71 -9.26 -4.74
C GLY A 39 2.50 -8.43 -5.77
N THR A 40 1.81 -7.91 -6.78
CA THR A 40 2.37 -7.06 -7.84
C THR A 40 2.81 -5.70 -7.31
N LEU A 41 2.05 -5.18 -6.35
CA LEU A 41 2.24 -3.85 -5.78
C LEU A 41 3.49 -3.77 -4.90
N ASN A 42 3.82 -4.83 -4.14
CA ASN A 42 5.03 -4.86 -3.31
C ASN A 42 6.32 -4.83 -4.16
N GLN A 43 6.33 -5.56 -5.27
CA GLN A 43 7.46 -5.53 -6.22
C GLN A 43 7.65 -4.12 -6.79
N CYS A 44 6.55 -3.50 -7.24
CA CYS A 44 6.54 -2.13 -7.74
C CYS A 44 7.06 -1.10 -6.74
N ARG A 45 6.62 -1.16 -5.48
CA ARG A 45 7.14 -0.29 -4.41
C ARG A 45 8.62 -0.52 -4.14
N THR A 46 9.09 -1.77 -4.24
CA THR A 46 10.51 -2.09 -4.11
C THR A 46 11.32 -1.43 -5.22
N GLU A 47 10.88 -1.53 -6.47
CA GLU A 47 11.53 -0.86 -7.60
C GLU A 47 11.53 0.66 -7.45
N LEU A 48 10.43 1.24 -6.97
CA LEU A 48 10.32 2.67 -6.66
C LEU A 48 11.35 3.08 -5.61
N SER A 49 11.54 2.27 -4.57
CA SER A 49 12.56 2.53 -3.53
C SER A 49 13.99 2.50 -4.07
N LEU A 50 14.27 1.68 -5.10
CA LEU A 50 15.55 1.62 -5.79
C LEU A 50 15.76 2.81 -6.73
N LEU A 51 14.69 3.35 -7.30
CA LEU A 51 14.74 4.57 -8.12
C LEU A 51 15.08 5.81 -7.29
N LYS A 52 14.68 5.83 -6.01
CA LYS A 52 14.86 6.95 -5.07
C LYS A 52 16.30 7.51 -5.02
N PRO A 53 17.36 6.70 -4.78
CA PRO A 53 18.73 7.19 -4.79
C PRO A 53 19.29 7.50 -6.20
N LEU A 54 18.66 7.00 -7.27
CA LEU A 54 19.14 7.18 -8.65
C LEU A 54 18.68 8.51 -9.25
N ASP A 55 17.39 8.81 -9.11
CA ASP A 55 16.76 10.04 -9.59
C ASP A 55 15.51 10.36 -8.76
N MET A 56 15.64 11.38 -7.91
CA MET A 56 14.55 11.81 -7.02
C MET A 56 13.37 12.44 -7.76
N ARG A 57 13.60 13.07 -8.92
CA ARG A 57 12.53 13.69 -9.70
C ARG A 57 11.66 12.60 -10.33
N LEU A 58 12.28 11.58 -10.91
CA LEU A 58 11.56 10.43 -11.47
C LEU A 58 10.88 9.62 -10.36
N TYR A 59 11.53 9.42 -9.21
CA TYR A 59 10.90 8.81 -8.03
C TYR A 59 9.58 9.50 -7.68
N GLN A 60 9.59 10.82 -7.46
CA GLN A 60 8.39 11.57 -7.08
C GLN A 60 7.29 11.49 -8.14
N GLN A 61 7.68 11.52 -9.42
CA GLN A 61 6.74 11.40 -10.53
C GLN A 61 6.06 10.03 -10.54
N GLN A 62 6.82 8.95 -10.38
CA GLN A 62 6.24 7.60 -10.39
C GLN A 62 5.46 7.29 -9.11
N GLU A 63 5.94 7.75 -7.95
CA GLU A 63 5.25 7.62 -6.65
C GLU A 63 3.88 8.30 -6.71
N LYS A 64 3.83 9.51 -7.26
CA LYS A 64 2.56 10.23 -7.45
C LYS A 64 1.60 9.45 -8.35
N ALA A 65 2.06 8.95 -9.50
CA ALA A 65 1.22 8.19 -10.42
C ALA A 65 0.66 6.91 -9.78
N LEU A 66 1.50 6.18 -9.03
CA LEU A 66 1.08 4.99 -8.29
C LEU A 66 0.03 5.34 -7.23
N ASN A 67 0.27 6.39 -6.44
CA ASN A 67 -0.66 6.80 -5.38
C ASN A 67 -2.01 7.26 -5.93
N GLU A 68 -2.04 7.95 -7.08
CA GLU A 68 -3.28 8.36 -7.74
C GLU A 68 -4.12 7.15 -8.20
N ASP A 69 -3.48 6.13 -8.79
CA ASP A 69 -4.18 4.91 -9.19
C ASP A 69 -4.68 4.09 -7.99
N LEU A 70 -3.88 3.99 -6.93
CA LEU A 70 -4.30 3.33 -5.70
C LEU A 70 -5.43 4.06 -4.98
N ALA A 71 -5.43 5.39 -4.98
CA ALA A 71 -6.53 6.18 -4.42
C ALA A 71 -7.84 5.91 -5.21
N SER A 72 -7.75 5.87 -6.54
CA SER A 72 -8.88 5.53 -7.41
C SER A 72 -9.40 4.11 -7.17
N ALA A 73 -8.51 3.12 -7.11
CA ALA A 73 -8.86 1.73 -6.81
C ALA A 73 -9.49 1.59 -5.42
N SER A 74 -8.94 2.29 -4.42
CA SER A 74 -9.46 2.32 -3.04
C SER A 74 -10.87 2.90 -3.00
N GLN A 75 -11.13 3.99 -3.73
CA GLN A 75 -12.46 4.58 -3.83
C GLN A 75 -13.46 3.62 -4.51
N TYR A 76 -13.03 2.90 -5.54
CA TYR A 76 -13.83 1.85 -6.16
C TYR A 76 -14.19 0.74 -5.16
N LEU A 77 -13.23 0.25 -4.37
CA LEU A 77 -13.46 -0.81 -3.38
C LEU A 77 -14.53 -0.44 -2.34
N LEU A 78 -14.63 0.84 -1.95
CA LEU A 78 -15.69 1.34 -1.06
C LEU A 78 -17.10 1.25 -1.68
N MET A 79 -17.21 1.30 -2.99
CA MET A 79 -18.49 1.22 -3.72
C MET A 79 -18.78 -0.18 -4.27
N ARG A 80 -17.76 -1.01 -4.43
CA ARG A 80 -17.81 -2.33 -5.09
C ARG A 80 -18.99 -3.20 -4.63
N GLY A 81 -19.24 -3.27 -3.33
CA GLY A 81 -20.33 -4.07 -2.75
C GLY A 81 -21.75 -3.59 -3.10
N ARG A 82 -21.90 -2.38 -3.64
CA ARG A 82 -23.18 -1.81 -4.09
C ARG A 82 -23.40 -1.95 -5.60
N LEU A 83 -22.42 -2.47 -6.33
CA LEU A 83 -22.48 -2.64 -7.78
C LEU A 83 -22.99 -4.03 -8.15
N ASN A 84 -23.53 -4.18 -9.36
CA ASN A 84 -23.88 -5.49 -9.88
C ASN A 84 -22.63 -6.32 -10.21
N ALA A 85 -22.77 -7.65 -10.25
CA ALA A 85 -21.65 -8.57 -10.42
C ALA A 85 -20.85 -8.35 -11.73
N GLY A 86 -21.51 -8.01 -12.83
CA GLY A 86 -20.84 -7.74 -14.11
C GLY A 86 -19.93 -6.52 -14.03
N MET A 87 -20.43 -5.44 -13.41
CA MET A 87 -19.66 -4.22 -13.21
C MET A 87 -18.48 -4.42 -12.25
N GLN A 88 -18.65 -5.23 -11.20
CA GLN A 88 -17.55 -5.58 -10.29
C GLN A 88 -16.42 -6.29 -11.05
N VAL A 89 -16.73 -7.30 -11.85
CA VAL A 89 -15.72 -8.04 -12.62
C VAL A 89 -14.96 -7.12 -13.59
N THR A 90 -15.68 -6.26 -14.31
CA THR A 90 -15.05 -5.33 -15.26
C THR A 90 -14.16 -4.31 -14.57
N LEU A 91 -14.61 -3.70 -13.48
CA LEU A 91 -13.83 -2.69 -12.76
C LEU A 91 -12.65 -3.32 -12.00
N ASP A 92 -12.81 -4.52 -11.45
CA ASP A 92 -11.72 -5.28 -10.84
C ASP A 92 -10.59 -5.51 -11.86
N GLN A 93 -10.94 -5.96 -13.07
CA GLN A 93 -9.97 -6.18 -14.15
C GLN A 93 -9.34 -4.87 -14.63
N LEU A 94 -10.12 -3.79 -14.71
CA LEU A 94 -9.63 -2.48 -15.12
C LEU A 94 -8.57 -1.94 -14.13
N HIS A 95 -8.86 -1.96 -12.84
CA HIS A 95 -7.92 -1.53 -11.81
C HIS A 95 -6.69 -2.43 -11.76
N GLN A 96 -6.85 -3.74 -11.93
CA GLN A 96 -5.71 -4.66 -12.01
C GLN A 96 -4.80 -4.35 -13.21
N ALA A 97 -5.38 -4.10 -14.38
CA ALA A 97 -4.64 -3.77 -15.59
C ALA A 97 -3.91 -2.41 -15.47
N ASN A 98 -4.56 -1.40 -14.90
CA ASN A 98 -3.94 -0.10 -14.64
C ASN A 98 -2.75 -0.21 -13.70
N LEU A 99 -2.91 -0.92 -12.59
CA LEU A 99 -1.83 -1.14 -11.64
C LEU A 99 -0.66 -1.84 -12.32
N MET A 100 -0.90 -2.94 -13.05
CA MET A 100 0.14 -3.63 -13.82
C MET A 100 0.87 -2.71 -14.78
N ARG A 101 0.14 -1.83 -15.48
CA ARG A 101 0.72 -0.85 -16.41
C ARG A 101 1.65 0.12 -15.68
N ILE A 102 1.24 0.65 -14.52
CA ILE A 102 2.05 1.57 -13.72
C ILE A 102 3.29 0.86 -13.19
N CYS A 103 3.15 -0.37 -12.67
CA CYS A 103 4.29 -1.18 -12.22
C CYS A 103 5.29 -1.38 -13.36
N GLN A 104 4.83 -1.73 -14.56
CA GLN A 104 5.71 -1.89 -15.72
C GLN A 104 6.40 -0.58 -16.13
N GLN A 105 5.72 0.56 -16.00
CA GLN A 105 6.32 1.87 -16.26
C GLN A 105 7.46 2.16 -15.26
N ILE A 106 7.24 1.90 -13.97
CA ILE A 106 8.27 2.03 -12.93
C ILE A 106 9.47 1.14 -13.23
N HIS A 107 9.23 -0.13 -13.57
CA HIS A 107 10.25 -1.07 -13.97
C HIS A 107 11.12 -0.54 -15.11
N ASN A 108 10.49 -0.07 -16.19
CA ASN A 108 11.19 0.46 -17.36
C ASN A 108 12.00 1.72 -17.02
N VAL A 109 11.45 2.62 -16.18
CA VAL A 109 12.16 3.83 -15.76
C VAL A 109 13.39 3.48 -14.93
N LEU A 110 13.25 2.58 -13.96
CA LEU A 110 14.36 2.10 -13.13
C LEU A 110 15.44 1.44 -14.01
N PHE A 111 15.04 0.55 -14.89
CA PHE A 111 15.96 -0.17 -15.77
C PHE A 111 16.76 0.81 -16.66
N ASN A 112 16.11 1.81 -17.25
CA ASN A 112 16.79 2.83 -18.04
C ASN A 112 17.78 3.68 -17.22
N GLN A 113 17.44 4.01 -15.97
CA GLN A 113 18.36 4.72 -15.08
C GLN A 113 19.61 3.88 -14.75
N LEU A 114 19.42 2.59 -14.48
CA LEU A 114 20.52 1.65 -14.25
C LEU A 114 21.43 1.50 -15.48
N LEU A 115 20.84 1.43 -16.68
CA LEU A 115 21.58 1.39 -17.94
C LEU A 115 22.41 2.65 -18.16
N ASN A 116 21.81 3.84 -17.97
CA ASN A 116 22.52 5.11 -18.15
C ASN A 116 23.72 5.25 -17.20
N LYS A 117 23.58 4.83 -15.93
CA LYS A 117 24.72 4.82 -15.00
C LYS A 117 25.82 3.85 -15.42
N SER A 118 25.45 2.71 -16.02
CA SER A 118 26.38 1.68 -16.45
C SER A 118 27.14 2.05 -17.74
N THR A 119 26.48 2.68 -18.71
CA THR A 119 27.12 3.10 -19.97
C THR A 119 28.12 4.24 -19.76
N VAL A 120 27.87 5.13 -18.79
CA VAL A 120 28.83 6.17 -18.37
C VAL A 120 30.12 5.56 -17.81
N ALA A 121 30.04 4.46 -17.06
CA ALA A 121 31.21 3.80 -16.47
C ALA A 121 32.12 3.10 -17.50
N VAL A 122 31.58 2.71 -18.66
CA VAL A 122 32.36 2.06 -19.73
C VAL A 122 33.11 3.11 -20.58
N SER A 123 32.53 4.29 -20.79
CA SER A 123 33.16 5.35 -21.59
C SER A 123 34.36 6.01 -20.90
N SER A 124 34.42 6.02 -19.56
CA SER A 124 35.52 6.63 -18.80
C SER A 124 36.79 5.77 -18.68
N ARG A 125 36.78 4.52 -19.15
CA ARG A 125 37.93 3.59 -19.05
C ARG A 125 38.78 3.50 -20.33
N GLY A 126 38.51 4.37 -21.31
CA GLY A 126 39.16 4.37 -22.63
C GLY A 126 39.95 5.64 -22.96
N ARG A 127 40.55 6.31 -21.98
CA ARG A 127 41.42 7.47 -22.23
C ARG A 127 42.67 7.43 -21.35
#